data_AF-A0A3D2TLP7-F1
#
_entry.id   AF-A0A3D2TLP7-F1
#
_cell.length_a   1.000
_cell.length_b   1.000
_cell.length_c   1.000
_cell.angle_alpha   90.00
_cell.angle_beta   90.00
_cell.angle_gamma   90.00
#
_symmetry.space_group_name_H-M   'P 1'
#
loop_
_entity.id
_entity.type
_entity.pdbx_description
1 polymer ?
#
loop_
_entity_poly.entity_id
_entity_poly.type
_entity_poly.pdbx_seq_one_letter_code
_entity_poly.pdbx_strand_id
1 'polypeptide(L)'
;GLERELEGKQVGDSLQVTVAPTDAYGERNEELEQKVPREQFEGAEQLELGMQFQVETENGPTVVTVIEIDDDEVTIDGNHPMAGTVLHFDVTVRDVREATEDELSHGYVHGPGGHEH
;
A
#
# COMPACT_ATOMS: atom_id res chain seq x y z
N GLY A 1 -4.60 11.85 -0.67
CA GLY A 1 -6.04 12.04 -0.38
C GLY A 1 -6.30 12.42 1.06
N LEU A 2 -5.98 11.54 2.02
CA LEU A 2 -6.26 11.80 3.43
C LEU A 2 -5.63 13.09 3.99
N GLU A 3 -4.37 13.38 3.64
CA GLU A 3 -3.66 14.60 4.10
C GLU A 3 -4.42 15.90 3.75
N ARG A 4 -5.04 15.95 2.56
CA ARG A 4 -5.85 17.08 2.10
C ARG A 4 -7.03 17.36 3.03
N GLU A 5 -7.62 16.30 3.59
CA GLU A 5 -8.78 16.38 4.48
C GLU A 5 -8.37 16.74 5.92
N LEU A 6 -7.10 16.52 6.26
CA LEU A 6 -6.49 16.94 7.53
C LEU A 6 -5.95 18.38 7.50
N GLU A 7 -5.85 18.98 6.32
CA GLU A 7 -5.36 20.35 6.17
C GLU A 7 -6.25 21.33 6.95
N GLY A 8 -5.62 22.16 7.79
CA GLY A 8 -6.30 23.15 8.62
C GLY A 8 -7.07 22.60 9.83
N LYS A 9 -7.04 21.27 10.09
CA LYS A 9 -7.61 20.68 11.31
C LYS A 9 -6.74 20.96 12.52
N GLN A 10 -7.39 21.03 13.69
CA GLN A 10 -6.74 21.33 14.96
C GLN A 10 -6.75 20.11 15.88
N VAL A 11 -5.88 20.14 16.89
CA VAL A 11 -5.83 19.09 17.92
C VAL A 11 -7.20 18.93 18.58
N GLY A 12 -7.66 17.68 18.63
CA GLY A 12 -8.97 17.31 19.16
C GLY A 12 -10.09 17.24 18.11
N ASP A 13 -9.87 17.70 16.88
CA ASP A 13 -10.84 17.52 15.80
C ASP A 13 -10.98 16.02 15.46
N SER A 14 -12.23 15.58 15.35
CA SER A 14 -12.60 14.26 14.83
C SER A 14 -13.40 14.41 13.55
N LEU A 15 -13.10 13.57 12.56
CA LEU A 15 -13.73 13.62 11.25
C LEU A 15 -13.81 12.23 10.63
N GLN A 16 -14.86 12.03 9.85
CA GLN A 16 -15.00 10.86 8.98
C GLN A 16 -14.63 11.27 7.56
N VAL A 17 -13.63 10.62 7.00
CA VAL A 17 -13.08 10.93 5.67
C VAL A 17 -13.33 9.76 4.75
N THR A 18 -13.82 10.05 3.54
CA THR A 18 -13.91 9.06 2.46
C THR A 18 -12.90 9.44 1.39
N VAL A 19 -11.94 8.55 1.10
CA VAL A 19 -10.89 8.77 0.10
C VAL A 19 -11.12 7.82 -1.06
N ALA A 20 -11.27 8.38 -2.26
CA ALA A 20 -11.38 7.61 -3.49
C ALA A 20 -10.06 6.86 -3.79
N PRO A 21 -10.08 5.73 -4.52
CA PRO A 21 -8.88 4.96 -4.83
C PRO A 21 -7.80 5.79 -5.51
N THR A 22 -8.18 6.64 -6.48
CA THR A 22 -7.27 7.58 -7.17
C THR A 22 -6.49 8.52 -6.24
N ASP A 23 -7.05 8.82 -5.07
CA ASP A 23 -6.44 9.71 -4.06
C ASP A 23 -5.79 8.91 -2.90
N ALA A 24 -5.81 7.57 -2.97
CA ALA A 24 -5.26 6.64 -1.99
C ALA A 24 -4.21 5.72 -2.62
N TYR A 25 -4.54 4.43 -2.81
CA TYR A 25 -3.61 3.41 -3.34
C TYR A 25 -3.72 3.20 -4.86
N GLY A 26 -4.40 4.09 -5.56
CA GLY A 26 -4.62 4.01 -7.00
C GLY A 26 -5.82 3.15 -7.37
N GLU A 27 -6.17 3.20 -8.66
CA GLU A 27 -7.13 2.29 -9.26
C GLU A 27 -6.50 0.91 -9.46
N ARG A 28 -7.34 -0.12 -9.49
CA ARG A 28 -6.88 -1.46 -9.89
C ARG A 28 -6.52 -1.43 -11.37
N ASN A 29 -5.34 -1.92 -11.70
CA ASN A 29 -4.89 -2.08 -13.08
C ASN A 29 -4.92 -3.57 -13.46
N GLU A 30 -5.79 -3.93 -14.40
CA GLU A 30 -5.90 -5.28 -14.94
C GLU A 30 -4.62 -5.75 -15.64
N GLU A 31 -3.77 -4.85 -16.14
CA GLU A 31 -2.48 -5.20 -16.76
C GLU A 31 -1.43 -5.68 -15.74
N LEU A 32 -1.66 -5.44 -14.45
CA LEU A 32 -0.81 -5.95 -13.37
C LEU A 32 -1.24 -7.36 -12.91
N GLU A 33 -2.35 -7.87 -13.43
CA GLU A 33 -2.74 -9.27 -13.28
C GLU A 33 -2.11 -10.10 -14.40
N GLN A 34 -1.35 -11.12 -14.02
CA GLN A 34 -0.60 -11.94 -14.97
C GLN A 34 -0.82 -13.41 -14.69
N LYS A 35 -1.00 -14.18 -15.77
CA LYS A 35 -0.99 -15.64 -15.71
C LYS A 35 0.43 -16.13 -15.92
N VAL A 36 0.91 -16.93 -14.98
CA VAL A 36 2.25 -17.48 -14.99
C VAL A 36 2.14 -19.01 -14.93
N PRO A 37 2.92 -19.76 -15.73
CA PRO A 37 2.94 -21.21 -15.65
C PRO A 37 3.26 -21.69 -14.24
N ARG A 38 2.51 -22.67 -13.74
CA ARG A 38 2.69 -23.23 -12.40
C ARG A 38 4.11 -23.76 -12.16
N GLU A 39 4.77 -24.23 -13.22
CA GLU A 39 6.16 -24.71 -13.22
C GLU A 39 7.16 -23.68 -12.65
N GLN A 40 6.89 -22.38 -12.81
CA GLN A 40 7.76 -21.33 -12.27
C GLN A 40 7.73 -21.24 -10.74
N PHE A 41 6.75 -21.88 -10.10
CA PHE A 41 6.57 -21.91 -8.65
C PHE A 41 6.98 -23.25 -8.01
N GLU A 42 7.60 -24.17 -8.77
CA GLU A 42 8.00 -25.51 -8.28
C GLU A 42 8.97 -25.51 -7.09
N GLY A 43 9.58 -24.37 -6.76
CA GLY A 43 10.43 -24.20 -5.57
C GLY A 43 9.67 -23.81 -4.29
N ALA A 44 8.38 -23.47 -4.37
CA ALA A 44 7.54 -23.23 -3.21
C ALA A 44 6.99 -24.57 -2.70
N GLU A 45 7.26 -24.92 -1.44
CA GLU A 45 6.80 -26.18 -0.84
C GLU A 45 5.27 -26.36 -0.93
N GLN A 46 4.52 -25.24 -0.92
CA GLN A 46 3.09 -25.22 -1.15
C GLN A 46 2.65 -23.86 -1.69
N LEU A 47 2.01 -23.85 -2.87
CA LEU A 47 1.42 -22.65 -3.45
C LEU A 47 0.00 -22.46 -2.90
N GLU A 48 -0.27 -21.31 -2.29
CA GLU A 48 -1.54 -20.99 -1.65
C GLU A 48 -2.14 -19.67 -2.18
N LEU A 49 -3.46 -19.58 -2.22
CA LEU A 49 -4.15 -18.32 -2.52
C LEU A 49 -3.81 -17.27 -1.45
N GLY A 50 -3.51 -16.05 -1.89
CA GLY A 50 -3.06 -14.95 -1.04
C GLY A 50 -1.56 -14.97 -0.71
N MET A 51 -0.81 -15.99 -1.16
CA MET A 51 0.64 -16.03 -0.99
C MET A 51 1.31 -14.88 -1.75
N GLN A 52 2.31 -14.26 -1.13
CA GLN A 52 3.01 -13.10 -1.69
C GLN A 52 4.44 -13.46 -2.09
N PHE A 53 4.86 -12.95 -3.25
CA PHE A 53 6.20 -13.13 -3.79
C PHE A 53 6.82 -11.78 -4.12
N GLN A 54 8.12 -11.64 -3.91
CA GLN A 54 8.86 -10.47 -4.37
C GLN A 54 9.45 -10.79 -5.75
N VAL A 55 9.08 -9.99 -6.75
CA VAL A 55 9.59 -10.08 -8.12
C VAL A 55 10.43 -8.86 -8.44
N GLU A 56 11.51 -9.04 -9.18
CA GLU A 56 12.28 -7.90 -9.71
C GLU A 56 11.62 -7.41 -11.01
N THR A 57 11.26 -6.13 -11.04
CA THR A 57 10.71 -5.46 -12.23
C THR A 57 11.67 -4.38 -12.70
N GLU A 58 11.44 -3.81 -13.89
CA GLU A 58 12.22 -2.66 -14.40
C GLU A 58 12.14 -1.44 -13.48
N ASN A 59 11.07 -1.33 -12.67
CA ASN A 59 10.86 -0.27 -11.69
C ASN A 59 11.40 -0.61 -10.28
N GLY A 60 12.08 -1.76 -10.14
CA GLY A 60 12.58 -2.28 -8.88
C GLY A 60 11.77 -3.46 -8.34
N PRO A 61 12.12 -3.95 -7.14
CA PRO A 61 11.42 -5.06 -6.51
C PRO A 61 9.96 -4.69 -6.21
N THR A 62 9.04 -5.55 -6.63
CA THR A 62 7.59 -5.43 -6.41
C THR A 62 7.06 -6.68 -5.74
N VAL A 63 6.06 -6.53 -4.87
CA VAL A 63 5.37 -7.68 -4.27
C VAL A 63 4.14 -8.01 -5.12
N VAL A 64 4.00 -9.26 -5.52
CA VAL A 64 2.83 -9.80 -6.22
C VAL A 64 2.11 -10.80 -5.32
N THR A 65 0.80 -10.91 -5.47
CA THR A 65 -0.06 -11.81 -4.68
C THR A 65 -0.70 -12.86 -5.57
N VAL A 66 -0.70 -14.12 -5.18
CA VAL A 66 -1.44 -15.18 -5.90
C VAL A 66 -2.93 -14.99 -5.65
N ILE A 67 -3.70 -14.77 -6.72
CA ILE A 67 -5.16 -14.54 -6.63
C ILE A 67 -5.98 -15.70 -7.19
N GLU A 68 -5.38 -16.56 -8.02
CA GLU A 68 -6.02 -17.75 -8.57
C GLU A 68 -4.98 -18.85 -8.82
N ILE A 69 -5.38 -20.10 -8.64
CA ILE A 69 -4.52 -21.27 -8.85
C ILE A 69 -5.33 -22.29 -9.65
N ASP A 70 -4.90 -22.54 -10.88
CA ASP A 70 -5.40 -23.60 -11.75
C ASP A 70 -4.42 -24.79 -11.79
N ASP A 71 -4.78 -25.82 -12.58
CA ASP A 71 -3.96 -27.03 -12.75
C ASP A 71 -2.59 -26.70 -13.37
N ASP A 72 -2.55 -25.89 -14.43
CA ASP A 72 -1.35 -25.57 -15.20
C ASP A 72 -0.86 -24.11 -15.05
N GLU A 73 -1.74 -23.21 -14.61
CA GLU A 73 -1.49 -21.76 -14.53
C GLU A 73 -1.78 -21.20 -13.13
N VAL A 74 -1.11 -20.10 -12.80
CA VAL A 74 -1.30 -19.35 -11.55
C VAL A 74 -1.50 -17.88 -11.93
N THR A 75 -2.57 -17.27 -11.44
CA THR A 75 -2.79 -15.83 -11.64
C THR A 75 -2.19 -15.07 -10.46
N ILE A 76 -1.25 -14.18 -10.76
CA ILE A 76 -0.65 -13.24 -9.81
C ILE A 76 -1.16 -11.83 -10.06
N ASP A 77 -1.23 -11.05 -8.99
CA ASP A 77 -1.66 -9.66 -8.99
C ASP A 77 -0.57 -8.76 -8.39
N GLY A 78 -0.04 -7.85 -9.19
CA GLY A 78 0.93 -6.83 -8.77
C GLY A 78 0.30 -5.53 -8.27
N ASN A 79 -1.02 -5.42 -8.22
CA ASN A 79 -1.69 -4.27 -7.63
C ASN A 79 -1.39 -4.17 -6.13
N HIS A 80 -1.40 -2.93 -5.61
CA HIS A 80 -1.41 -2.74 -4.17
C HIS A 80 -2.67 -3.42 -3.58
N PRO A 81 -2.60 -4.08 -2.42
CA PRO A 81 -3.75 -4.82 -1.86
C PRO A 81 -5.03 -4.00 -1.68
N MET A 82 -4.89 -2.69 -1.49
CA MET A 82 -6.00 -1.73 -1.33
C MET A 82 -6.32 -0.93 -2.62
N ALA A 83 -5.72 -1.26 -3.76
CA ALA A 83 -6.03 -0.60 -5.03
C ALA A 83 -7.50 -0.80 -5.43
N GLY A 84 -8.11 0.21 -6.05
CA GLY A 84 -9.53 0.23 -6.41
C GLY A 84 -10.50 0.30 -5.21
N THR A 85 -9.99 0.35 -3.98
CA THR A 85 -10.83 0.38 -2.77
C THR A 85 -11.05 1.82 -2.30
N VAL A 86 -12.32 2.19 -2.11
CA VAL A 86 -12.69 3.44 -1.43
C VAL A 86 -12.41 3.27 0.06
N LEU A 87 -11.58 4.14 0.63
CA LEU A 87 -11.19 4.06 2.03
C LEU A 87 -12.06 4.99 2.87
N HIS A 88 -12.57 4.46 3.97
CA HIS A 88 -13.32 5.22 4.97
C HIS A 88 -12.50 5.29 6.26
N PHE A 89 -12.15 6.48 6.69
CA PHE A 89 -11.37 6.72 7.90
C PHE A 89 -12.22 7.42 8.94
N ASP A 90 -12.08 7.00 10.20
CA ASP A 90 -12.43 7.79 11.38
C ASP A 90 -11.13 8.30 11.98
N VAL A 91 -10.90 9.61 11.87
CA VAL A 91 -9.64 10.23 12.27
C VAL A 91 -9.87 11.14 13.46
N THR A 92 -8.92 11.15 14.38
CA THR A 92 -8.82 12.14 15.45
C THR A 92 -7.43 12.74 15.44
N VAL A 93 -7.35 14.06 15.32
CA VAL A 93 -6.08 14.79 15.36
C VAL A 93 -5.59 14.84 16.81
N ARG A 94 -4.46 14.18 17.09
CA ARG A 94 -3.93 14.05 18.46
C ARG A 94 -2.95 15.14 18.84
N ASP A 95 -2.13 15.58 17.90
CA ASP A 95 -1.12 16.61 18.11
C ASP A 95 -0.80 17.30 16.78
N VAL A 96 -0.42 18.58 16.85
CA VAL A 96 0.01 19.39 15.70
C VAL A 96 1.15 20.30 16.17
N ARG A 97 2.29 20.19 15.50
CA ARG A 97 3.48 20.99 15.80
C ARG A 97 4.23 21.35 14.52
N GLU A 98 5.08 22.35 14.62
CA GLU A 98 6.05 22.64 13.56
C GLU A 98 7.11 21.52 13.50
N ALA A 99 7.51 21.18 12.27
CA ALA A 99 8.61 20.26 12.01
C ALA A 99 9.94 20.93 12.37
N THR A 100 10.91 20.15 12.84
CA THR A 100 12.28 20.62 13.06
C THR A 100 13.02 20.77 11.72
N GLU A 101 14.16 21.47 11.71
CA GLU A 101 14.99 21.62 10.50
C GLU A 101 15.45 20.25 9.94
N ASP A 102 15.78 19.30 10.83
CA ASP A 102 16.19 17.94 10.44
C ASP A 102 15.04 17.16 9.80
N GLU A 103 13.82 17.28 10.34
CA GLU A 103 12.63 16.63 9.79
C GLU A 103 12.26 17.18 8.40
N LEU A 104 12.39 18.50 8.22
CA LEU A 104 12.20 19.14 6.92
C LEU A 104 13.26 18.69 5.90
N SER A 105 14.50 18.53 6.34
CA SER A 105 15.60 18.04 5.50
C SER A 105 15.40 16.58 5.08
N HIS A 106 14.94 15.73 5.99
CA HIS A 106 14.80 14.28 5.76
C HIS A 106 13.44 13.91 5.13
N GLY A 107 12.43 14.77 5.26
CA GLY A 107 11.08 14.55 4.73
C GLY A 107 10.20 13.64 5.58
N TYR A 108 10.58 13.35 6.82
CA TYR A 108 9.79 12.55 7.77
C TYR A 108 10.07 12.95 9.23
N VAL A 109 9.17 12.55 10.13
CA VAL A 109 9.19 12.88 11.56
C VAL A 109 10.27 12.10 12.33
N HIS A 110 10.98 12.77 13.24
CA HIS A 110 11.93 12.19 14.18
C HIS A 110 11.36 12.29 15.60
N GLY A 111 11.26 11.18 16.33
CA GLY A 111 10.69 11.16 17.69
C GLY A 111 10.07 9.81 18.09
N PRO A 112 9.36 9.72 19.23
CA PRO A 112 8.72 8.47 19.65
C PRO A 112 7.66 8.05 18.63
N GLY A 113 8.01 7.07 17.79
CA GLY A 113 7.20 6.59 16.67
C GLY A 113 7.69 7.02 15.27
N GLY A 114 8.76 7.80 15.17
CA GLY A 114 9.48 8.09 13.92
C GLY A 114 10.59 7.06 13.63
N HIS A 115 11.08 7.04 12.39
CA HIS A 115 12.23 6.21 12.02
C HIS A 115 13.53 6.90 12.45
N GLU A 116 14.17 6.40 13.51
CA GLU A 116 15.52 6.81 13.89
C GLU A 116 16.56 6.06 13.03
N HIS A 117 17.57 6.77 12.53
CA HIS A 117 18.80 6.18 11.99
C HIS A 117 19.94 6.35 12.98
#